data_AF-A0A3M0P881-F1
#
_entry.id   AF-A0A3M0P881-F1
#
_cell.length_a   1.000
_cell.length_b   1.000
_cell.length_c   1.000
_cell.angle_alpha   90.00
_cell.angle_beta   90.00
_cell.angle_gamma   90.00
#
_symmetry.space_group_name_H-M   'P 1'
#
loop_
_entity.id
_entity.type
_entity.pdbx_description
1 polymer ?
#
loop_
_entity_poly.entity_id
_entity_poly.type
_entity_poly.pdbx_seq_one_letter_code
_entity_poly.pdbx_strand_id
1 'polypeptide(L)'
;MTLYAQWKKANCAVITKYVDETGKEIHDPVTETGIIGTKYVTKKLAIEGYTLDESKIPANATGKYSENDIVVTYVYKKDPPAPTVGKVTTKYV
;
A
#
# COMPACT_ATOMS: atom_id res chain seq x y z
N MET A 1 18.26 20.57 -0.48
CA MET A 1 17.82 19.27 -1.02
C MET A 1 16.33 19.16 -0.76
N THR A 2 15.55 19.23 -1.83
CA THR A 2 14.12 19.59 -1.90
C THR A 2 13.16 18.51 -1.39
N LEU A 3 12.17 18.88 -0.56
CA LEU A 3 10.78 18.41 -0.70
C LEU A 3 9.80 19.37 0.00
N TYR A 4 9.01 20.07 -0.81
CA TYR A 4 7.96 20.99 -0.37
C TYR A 4 6.80 20.22 0.27
N ALA A 5 6.46 20.53 1.53
CA ALA A 5 5.15 20.21 2.09
C ALA A 5 4.43 21.53 2.38
N GLN A 6 3.44 21.84 1.53
CA GLN A 6 2.71 23.09 1.50
C GLN A 6 1.84 23.24 2.76
N TRP A 7 2.09 24.31 3.53
CA TRP A 7 1.39 24.62 4.78
C TRP A 7 -0.03 25.13 4.56
N LYS A 8 -0.98 24.22 4.36
CA LYS A 8 -2.41 24.48 4.59
C LYS A 8 -2.92 23.48 5.62
N LYS A 9 -3.07 23.99 6.86
CA LYS A 9 -3.63 23.29 8.01
C LYS A 9 -4.96 22.61 7.66
N ALA A 10 -4.90 21.30 7.52
CA ALA A 10 -6.00 20.33 7.57
C ALA A 10 -5.33 18.95 7.54
N ASN A 11 -4.54 18.61 8.58
CA ASN A 11 -3.63 17.47 8.54
C ASN A 11 -4.37 16.20 8.96
N CYS A 12 -5.05 15.54 8.02
CA CYS A 12 -5.42 14.14 8.22
C CYS A 12 -4.26 13.27 7.73
N ALA A 13 -3.77 12.36 8.57
CA ALA A 13 -2.80 11.36 8.16
C ALA A 13 -3.52 10.08 7.72
N VAL A 14 -3.16 9.56 6.56
CA VAL A 14 -3.50 8.22 6.10
C VAL A 14 -2.25 7.37 6.29
N ILE A 15 -2.31 6.45 7.24
CA ILE A 15 -1.24 5.53 7.58
C ILE A 15 -1.55 4.21 6.89
N THR A 16 -0.77 3.89 5.86
CA THR A 16 -0.90 2.64 5.12
C THR A 16 0.07 1.62 5.69
N LYS A 17 -0.44 0.56 6.31
CA LYS A 17 0.33 -0.55 6.87
C LYS A 17 0.32 -1.74 5.91
N TYR A 18 1.44 -2.46 5.85
CA TYR A 18 1.59 -3.65 5.02
C TYR A 18 1.94 -4.84 5.91
N VAL A 19 0.99 -5.73 6.08
CA VAL A 19 1.11 -6.91 6.95
C VAL A 19 0.93 -8.19 6.15
N ASP A 20 1.50 -9.28 6.62
CA ASP A 20 1.26 -10.63 6.11
C ASP A 20 -0.06 -11.23 6.66
N GLU A 21 -0.49 -12.39 6.15
CA GLU A 21 -1.62 -13.17 6.69
C GLU A 21 -1.51 -13.45 8.19
N THR A 22 -0.29 -13.48 8.71
CA THR A 22 0.03 -13.65 10.14
C THR A 22 -0.08 -12.37 10.97
N GLY A 23 -0.33 -11.21 10.34
CA GLY A 23 -0.35 -9.89 10.98
C GLY A 23 1.04 -9.28 11.23
N LYS A 24 2.10 -9.92 10.73
CA LYS A 24 3.46 -9.40 10.80
C LYS A 24 3.66 -8.27 9.79
N GLU A 25 4.19 -7.12 10.22
CA GLU A 25 4.61 -6.05 9.31
C GLU A 25 5.76 -6.54 8.42
N ILE A 26 5.51 -6.52 7.11
CA ILE A 26 6.48 -6.96 6.10
C ILE A 26 7.14 -5.78 5.39
N HIS A 27 6.63 -4.57 5.59
CA HIS A 27 7.17 -3.35 5.02
C HIS A 27 6.85 -2.17 5.94
N ASP A 28 7.72 -1.16 5.94
CA ASP A 28 7.49 0.09 6.68
C ASP A 28 6.16 0.74 6.27
N PRO A 29 5.37 1.23 7.25
CA PRO A 29 4.12 1.89 6.96
C PRO A 29 4.36 3.23 6.26
N VAL A 30 3.49 3.53 5.29
CA VAL A 30 3.56 4.78 4.52
C VAL A 30 2.54 5.76 5.09
N THR A 31 3.01 6.90 5.59
CA THR A 31 2.14 7.98 6.06
C THR A 31 1.98 9.04 4.98
N GLU A 32 0.77 9.19 4.49
CA GLU A 32 0.40 10.23 3.53
C GLU A 32 -0.49 11.25 4.22
N THR A 33 -0.12 12.52 4.16
CA THR A 33 -0.93 13.60 4.75
C THR A 33 -1.67 14.35 3.66
N GLY A 34 -2.95 14.64 3.91
CA GLY A 34 -3.79 15.33 2.95
C GLY A 34 -4.87 16.16 3.62
N ILE A 35 -5.53 17.00 2.80
CA ILE A 35 -6.54 17.95 3.23
C ILE A 35 -7.87 17.23 3.44
N ILE A 36 -8.47 17.39 4.63
CA ILE A 36 -9.81 16.89 4.98
C ILE A 36 -10.84 17.22 3.89
N GLY A 37 -11.66 16.23 3.52
CA GLY A 37 -12.66 16.36 2.45
C GLY A 37 -12.13 16.08 1.04
N THR A 38 -10.80 16.02 0.85
CA THR A 38 -10.19 15.60 -0.42
C THR A 38 -10.28 14.08 -0.56
N LYS A 39 -10.44 13.57 -1.79
CA LYS A 39 -10.38 12.14 -2.04
C LYS A 39 -8.94 11.65 -1.87
N TYR A 40 -8.74 10.57 -1.13
CA TYR A 40 -7.47 9.87 -1.09
C TYR A 40 -7.57 8.53 -1.79
N VAL A 41 -6.43 8.10 -2.32
CA VAL A 41 -6.25 6.79 -2.93
C VAL A 41 -4.94 6.21 -2.40
N THR A 42 -5.04 5.22 -1.54
CA THR A 42 -3.87 4.46 -1.13
C THR A 42 -3.49 3.49 -2.24
N LYS A 43 -2.19 3.34 -2.47
CA LYS A 43 -1.67 2.36 -3.43
C LYS A 43 -1.04 1.20 -2.67
N LYS A 44 -1.31 0.01 -3.20
CA LYS A 44 -0.57 -1.19 -2.83
C LYS A 44 0.87 -1.08 -3.30
N LEU A 45 1.80 -1.60 -2.50
CA LEU A 45 3.18 -1.76 -2.90
C LEU A 45 3.39 -3.18 -3.43
N ALA A 46 4.25 -3.33 -4.43
CA ALA A 46 4.74 -4.65 -4.82
C ALA A 46 5.91 -4.98 -3.89
N ILE A 47 5.77 -6.04 -3.11
CA ILE A 47 6.80 -6.51 -2.17
C ILE A 47 7.37 -7.79 -2.75
N GLU A 48 8.70 -7.89 -2.87
CA GLU A 48 9.33 -9.08 -3.44
C GLU A 48 9.05 -10.32 -2.56
N GLY A 49 8.49 -11.37 -3.17
CA GLY A 49 8.09 -12.60 -2.48
C GLY A 49 6.72 -12.54 -1.78
N TYR A 50 5.95 -11.47 -1.99
CA TYR A 50 4.61 -11.29 -1.44
C TYR A 50 3.62 -10.72 -2.47
N THR A 51 2.49 -11.39 -2.66
CA THR A 51 1.40 -10.96 -3.52
C THR A 51 0.30 -10.37 -2.64
N LEU A 52 -0.16 -9.16 -2.97
CA LEU A 52 -1.28 -8.56 -2.23
C LEU A 52 -2.52 -9.45 -2.34
N ASP A 53 -3.15 -9.75 -1.22
CA ASP A 53 -4.42 -10.44 -1.22
C ASP A 53 -5.55 -9.46 -1.58
N GLU A 54 -5.95 -9.47 -2.86
CA GLU A 54 -6.99 -8.56 -3.37
C GLU A 54 -8.36 -8.78 -2.72
N SER A 55 -8.57 -9.94 -2.09
CA SER A 55 -9.79 -10.25 -1.32
C SER A 55 -9.77 -9.65 0.09
N LYS A 56 -8.60 -9.22 0.58
CA LYS A 56 -8.40 -8.58 1.90
C LYS A 56 -8.08 -7.09 1.78
N ILE A 57 -8.37 -6.47 0.63
CA ILE A 57 -8.24 -5.02 0.46
C ILE A 57 -9.25 -4.34 1.39
N PRO A 58 -8.79 -3.47 2.29
CA PRO A 58 -9.70 -2.81 3.19
C PRO A 58 -10.53 -1.76 2.42
N ALA A 59 -11.82 -1.66 2.73
CA ALA A 59 -12.72 -0.72 2.03
C ALA A 59 -12.33 0.75 2.23
N ASN A 60 -11.53 1.05 3.27
CA ASN A 60 -10.94 2.36 3.52
C ASN A 60 -9.64 2.61 2.74
N ALA A 61 -9.28 1.77 1.75
CA ALA A 61 -8.17 2.05 0.84
C ALA A 61 -8.42 3.29 -0.04
N THR A 62 -9.68 3.58 -0.32
CA THR A 62 -10.13 4.74 -1.07
C THR A 62 -11.24 5.43 -0.31
N GLY A 63 -11.17 6.75 -0.21
CA GLY A 63 -12.19 7.49 0.52
C GLY A 63 -11.95 8.98 0.43
N LYS A 64 -12.43 9.70 1.45
CA LYS A 64 -12.12 11.11 1.65
C LYS A 64 -11.36 11.25 2.96
N TYR A 65 -10.36 12.13 3.00
CA TYR A 65 -9.67 12.44 4.25
C TYR A 65 -10.71 12.94 5.26
N SER A 66 -10.69 12.36 6.45
CA SER A 66 -11.58 12.71 7.56
C SER A 66 -10.83 13.57 8.57
N GLU A 67 -11.52 14.09 9.57
CA GLU A 67 -10.86 14.80 10.67
C GLU A 67 -9.99 13.88 11.54
N ASN A 68 -10.24 12.58 11.50
CA ASN A 68 -9.47 11.56 12.22
C ASN A 68 -8.44 10.88 11.30
N ASP A 69 -7.33 10.44 11.91
CA ASP A 69 -6.32 9.62 11.24
C ASP A 69 -6.93 8.33 10.70
N ILE A 70 -6.56 7.98 9.46
CA ILE A 70 -7.06 6.82 8.77
C ILE A 70 -5.95 5.79 8.73
N VAL A 71 -6.21 4.58 9.23
CA VAL A 71 -5.27 3.47 9.16
C VAL A 71 -5.76 2.46 8.14
N VAL A 72 -5.00 2.30 7.06
CA VAL A 72 -5.30 1.37 5.97
C VAL A 72 -4.35 0.19 6.10
N THR A 73 -4.86 -1.00 6.41
CA THR A 73 -4.03 -2.19 6.55
C THR A 73 -4.20 -3.09 5.34
N TYR A 74 -3.13 -3.25 4.57
CA TYR A 74 -3.06 -4.19 3.46
C TYR A 74 -2.48 -5.52 3.92
N VAL A 75 -3.19 -6.60 3.61
CA VAL A 75 -2.75 -7.97 3.89
C VAL A 75 -2.13 -8.56 2.62
N TYR A 76 -0.92 -9.10 2.74
CA TYR A 76 -0.23 -9.79 1.68
C TYR A 76 -0.17 -11.28 1.96
N LYS A 77 -0.25 -12.04 0.88
CA LYS A 77 0.04 -13.46 0.85
C LYS A 77 1.49 -13.67 0.48
N LYS A 78 2.17 -14.54 1.23
CA LYS A 78 3.49 -15.01 0.85
C LYS A 78 3.40 -15.75 -0.47
N ASP A 79 4.14 -15.29 -1.47
CA ASP A 79 4.20 -16.03 -2.72
C ASP A 79 4.87 -17.38 -2.48
N PRO A 80 4.40 -18.45 -3.18
CA PRO A 80 5.20 -19.65 -3.26
C PRO A 80 6.58 -19.25 -3.80
N PRO A 81 7.67 -19.90 -3.33
CA PRO A 81 8.99 -19.64 -3.87
C PRO A 81 8.87 -19.74 -5.39
N ALA A 82 9.28 -18.67 -6.08
CA ALA A 82 9.18 -18.63 -7.54
C ALA A 82 9.70 -19.96 -8.07
N PRO A 83 8.94 -20.70 -8.90
CA PRO A 83 9.52 -21.86 -9.55
C PRO A 83 10.76 -21.32 -10.26
N THR A 84 11.90 -21.97 -10.05
CA THR A 84 13.15 -21.72 -10.77
C THR A 84 12.92 -22.07 -12.24
N VAL A 85 12.09 -21.30 -12.94
CA VAL A 85 11.83 -21.43 -14.36
C VAL A 85 13.04 -20.82 -15.03
N GLY A 86 13.95 -21.70 -15.47
CA GLY A 86 14.96 -21.35 -16.44
C GLY A 86 14.29 -20.62 -17.60
N LYS A 87 14.57 -19.31 -17.69
CA LYS A 87 14.53 -18.46 -18.88
C LYS A 87 13.72 -19.04 -20.05
N VAL A 88 12.40 -18.95 -20.03
CA VAL A 88 11.59 -19.20 -21.24
C VAL A 88 11.73 -17.97 -22.15
N THR A 89 12.67 -18.06 -23.09
CA THR A 89 12.76 -17.14 -24.22
C THR A 89 11.56 -17.40 -25.14
N THR A 90 10.58 -16.51 -25.11
CA THR A 90 9.48 -16.51 -26.09
C THR A 90 10.01 -15.91 -27.40
N LYS A 91 10.40 -16.77 -28.36
CA LYS A 91 10.56 -16.38 -29.77
C LYS A 91 9.21 -16.60 -30.46
N TYR A 92 8.58 -15.51 -30.89
CA TYR A 92 7.41 -15.52 -31.77
C TYR A 92 7.92 -15.81 -33.20
N VAL A 93 7.29 -16.77 -33.90
CA VAL A 93 7.57 -17.16 -35.30
C VAL A 93 6.96 -16.16 -36.27
#